data_AF-A0A6N2MEF0-F1
#
_entry.id   AF-A0A6N2MEF0-F1
#
_cell.length_a   1.000
_cell.length_b   1.000
_cell.length_c   1.000
_cell.angle_alpha   90.00
_cell.angle_beta   90.00
_cell.angle_gamma   90.00
#
_symmetry.space_group_name_H-M   'P 1'
#
loop_
_entity.id
_entity.type
_entity.pdbx_description
1 polymer ?
#
loop_
_entity_poly.entity_id
_entity_poly.type
_entity_poly.pdbx_seq_one_letter_code
_entity_poly.pdbx_strand_id
1 'polypeptide(L)'
;MGSSPSSSIVFAVLFLVFNAAVLCHGGKTSSFVRKVEKTIDMPLDSDVFKVPPGYNAPQQVHITQGDHVGKGVIVSWVTADESGSDTVIYWSENSIQKKQAEGKTYTYKFYNYTSGYIHHCIIRNLEFNTKYYYVVGVGHTTRQFWFTTPPAVGPDVPYTFGLIEL
;
A
#
# COMPACT_ATOMS: atom_id res chain seq x y z
N MET A 1 29.69 57.05 -32.88
CA MET A 1 29.37 56.28 -31.67
C MET A 1 29.02 54.87 -32.10
N GLY A 2 30.04 54.04 -32.35
CA GLY A 2 29.83 52.67 -32.82
C GLY A 2 29.75 51.73 -31.64
N SER A 3 28.59 51.11 -31.41
CA SER A 3 28.49 49.98 -30.49
C SER A 3 29.30 48.83 -31.08
N SER A 4 30.41 48.47 -30.42
CA SER A 4 31.23 47.33 -30.84
C SER A 4 30.36 46.05 -30.87
N PRO A 5 30.42 45.20 -31.91
CA PRO A 5 29.62 43.98 -32.01
C PRO A 5 29.85 43.03 -30.82
N SER A 6 31.01 43.13 -30.17
CA SER A 6 31.31 42.44 -28.91
C SER A 6 30.36 42.83 -27.77
N SER A 7 29.93 44.09 -27.69
CA SER A 7 29.02 44.57 -26.65
C SER A 7 27.61 43.97 -26.80
N SER A 8 27.11 43.86 -28.03
CA SER A 8 25.76 43.31 -28.29
C SER A 8 25.68 41.82 -28.01
N ILE A 9 26.76 41.07 -28.30
CA ILE A 9 26.86 39.64 -27.97
C ILE A 9 26.86 39.46 -26.44
N VAL A 10 27.60 40.30 -25.71
CA VAL A 10 27.62 40.28 -24.24
C VAL A 10 26.22 40.51 -23.67
N PHE A 11 25.46 41.49 -24.18
CA PHE A 11 24.08 41.73 -23.74
C PHE A 11 23.13 40.56 -24.06
N ALA A 12 23.25 39.94 -25.24
CA ALA A 12 22.44 38.79 -25.61
C ALA A 12 22.71 37.58 -24.71
N VAL A 13 23.99 37.30 -24.41
CA VAL A 13 24.39 36.23 -23.49
C VAL A 13 23.89 36.51 -22.08
N LEU A 14 24.01 37.75 -21.59
CA LEU A 14 23.52 38.13 -20.25
C LEU A 14 22.00 37.93 -20.14
N PHE A 15 21.25 38.31 -21.18
CA PHE A 15 19.80 38.16 -21.22
C PHE A 15 19.37 36.69 -21.20
N LEU A 16 20.11 35.82 -21.90
CA LEU A 16 19.86 34.37 -21.95
C LEU A 16 20.13 33.70 -20.60
N VAL A 17 21.21 34.10 -19.91
CA VAL A 17 21.55 33.62 -18.56
C VAL A 17 20.52 34.07 -17.52
N PHE A 18 20.06 35.33 -17.59
CA PHE A 18 19.03 35.83 -16.68
C PHE A 18 17.69 35.10 -16.86
N ASN A 19 17.29 34.79 -18.10
CA ASN A 19 16.07 34.01 -18.36
C ASN A 19 16.19 32.56 -17.85
N ALA A 20 17.36 31.93 -17.99
CA ALA A 20 17.59 30.59 -17.46
C ALA A 20 17.46 30.53 -15.93
N ALA A 21 17.90 31.58 -15.22
CA ALA A 21 17.76 31.69 -13.76
C ALA A 21 16.31 31.92 -13.28
N VAL A 22 15.43 32.44 -14.14
CA VAL A 22 13.98 32.61 -13.85
C VAL A 22 13.21 31.30 -14.07
N LEU A 23 13.72 30.41 -14.94
CA LEU A 23 13.09 29.13 -15.26
C LEU A 23 13.40 28.02 -14.25
N CYS A 24 14.40 28.19 -13.37
CA CYS A 24 14.71 27.23 -12.33
C CYS A 24 14.01 27.58 -11.02
N HIS A 25 12.94 26.84 -10.70
CA HIS A 25 12.45 26.75 -9.33
C HIS A 25 13.42 25.89 -8.52
N GLY A 26 14.51 26.51 -8.04
CA GLY A 26 15.42 25.88 -7.08
C GLY A 26 14.61 25.44 -5.86
N GLY A 27 14.54 24.13 -5.63
CA GLY A 27 13.72 23.54 -4.58
C GLY A 27 14.06 24.15 -3.22
N LYS A 28 13.06 24.77 -2.57
CA LYS A 28 13.16 25.16 -1.16
C LYS A 28 13.15 23.87 -0.33
N THR A 29 14.33 23.39 0.07
CA THR A 29 14.42 22.31 1.04
C THR A 29 14.10 22.86 2.43
N SER A 30 13.30 22.12 3.21
CA SER A 30 13.04 22.46 4.61
C SER A 30 14.36 22.50 5.38
N SER A 31 14.49 23.45 6.32
CA SER A 31 15.61 23.45 7.28
C SER A 31 15.46 22.32 8.32
N PHE A 32 14.36 21.57 8.29
CA PHE A 32 14.18 20.39 9.11
C PHE A 32 15.19 19.32 8.72
N VAL A 33 16.18 19.14 9.58
CA VAL A 33 17.07 17.98 9.56
C VAL A 33 16.49 16.99 10.56
N ARG A 34 16.10 15.80 10.10
CA ARG A 34 15.72 14.70 10.98
C ARG A 34 16.89 14.48 11.94
N LYS A 35 16.67 14.64 13.24
CA LYS A 35 17.71 14.31 14.22
C LYS A 35 18.13 12.86 13.96
N VAL A 36 19.43 12.60 13.97
CA VAL A 36 19.97 11.23 13.98
C VAL A 36 19.69 10.66 15.38
N GLU A 37 18.42 10.51 15.71
CA GLU A 37 18.02 9.60 16.76
C GLU A 37 18.28 8.21 16.20
N LYS A 38 19.07 7.43 16.93
CA LYS A 38 19.29 6.02 16.64
C LYS A 38 17.90 5.40 16.51
N THR A 39 17.56 4.86 15.35
CA THR A 39 16.31 4.11 15.16
C THR A 39 16.41 2.88 16.06
N ILE A 40 15.79 2.96 17.24
CA ILE A 40 15.70 1.85 18.17
C ILE A 40 14.52 1.02 17.71
N ASP A 41 14.78 -0.25 17.40
CA ASP A 41 13.72 -1.19 17.06
C ASP A 41 12.76 -1.33 18.24
N MET A 42 11.46 -1.40 17.93
CA MET A 42 10.46 -1.67 18.95
C MET A 42 10.75 -3.07 19.56
N PRO A 43 10.73 -3.21 20.89
CA PRO A 43 10.88 -4.51 21.56
C PRO A 43 9.81 -5.51 21.11
N LEU A 44 10.13 -6.82 21.09
CA LEU A 44 9.21 -7.86 20.62
C LEU A 44 7.93 -8.00 21.46
N ASP A 45 7.95 -7.54 22.71
CA ASP A 45 6.82 -7.53 23.64
C ASP A 45 5.97 -6.24 23.55
N SER A 46 6.29 -5.35 22.61
CA SER A 46 5.48 -4.16 22.32
C SER A 46 4.05 -4.55 21.95
N ASP A 47 3.10 -3.70 22.33
CA ASP A 47 1.67 -3.92 22.11
C ASP A 47 1.31 -4.11 20.62
N VAL A 48 1.98 -3.42 19.71
CA VAL A 48 1.82 -3.54 18.25
C VAL A 48 2.21 -4.90 17.68
N PHE A 49 3.00 -5.70 18.41
CA PHE A 49 3.42 -7.05 18.00
C PHE A 49 2.64 -8.17 18.69
N LYS A 50 1.60 -7.85 19.46
CA LYS A 50 0.75 -8.85 20.11
C LYS A 50 0.11 -9.78 19.08
N VAL A 51 0.26 -11.08 19.31
CA VAL A 51 -0.35 -12.13 18.50
C VAL A 51 -1.86 -12.14 18.73
N PRO A 52 -2.70 -12.26 17.67
CA PRO A 52 -4.14 -12.41 17.82
C PRO A 52 -4.49 -13.65 18.66
N PRO A 53 -5.40 -13.54 19.64
CA PRO A 53 -5.78 -14.67 20.47
C PRO A 53 -6.61 -15.70 19.69
N GLY A 54 -6.55 -16.96 20.13
CA GLY A 54 -7.31 -18.07 19.55
C GLY A 54 -6.44 -19.02 18.74
N TYR A 55 -6.86 -20.28 18.68
CA TYR A 55 -6.13 -21.32 17.96
C TYR A 55 -6.06 -20.99 16.46
N ASN A 56 -4.83 -21.04 15.92
CA ASN A 56 -4.50 -20.77 14.53
C ASN A 56 -5.11 -19.47 13.96
N ALA A 57 -5.22 -18.44 14.81
CA ALA A 57 -5.83 -17.18 14.44
C ALA A 57 -5.02 -16.46 13.33
N PRO A 58 -5.67 -16.01 12.24
CA PRO A 58 -4.99 -15.28 11.18
C PRO A 58 -4.26 -14.04 11.71
N GLN A 59 -2.97 -13.92 11.40
CA GLN A 59 -2.14 -12.77 11.71
C GLN A 59 -1.56 -12.15 10.43
N GLN A 60 -0.93 -10.98 10.56
CA GLN A 60 -0.29 -10.28 9.43
C GLN A 60 -1.25 -10.09 8.24
N VAL A 61 -2.52 -9.81 8.53
CA VAL A 61 -3.56 -9.64 7.50
C VAL A 61 -3.29 -8.33 6.74
N HIS A 62 -3.23 -8.42 5.42
CA HIS A 62 -3.02 -7.27 4.54
C HIS A 62 -3.75 -7.47 3.21
N ILE A 63 -4.06 -6.34 2.56
CA ILE A 63 -4.77 -6.32 1.29
C ILE A 63 -4.03 -5.45 0.28
N THR A 64 -4.20 -5.77 -1.00
CA THR A 64 -3.75 -4.91 -2.11
C THR A 64 -4.70 -5.05 -3.31
N GLN A 65 -4.62 -4.13 -4.25
CA GLN A 65 -5.40 -4.21 -5.49
C GLN A 65 -5.01 -5.48 -6.27
N GLY A 66 -6.02 -6.24 -6.68
CA GLY A 66 -5.87 -7.56 -7.32
C GLY A 66 -6.23 -7.61 -8.81
N ASP A 67 -6.51 -6.45 -9.41
CA ASP A 67 -6.77 -6.30 -10.84
C ASP A 67 -6.31 -4.93 -11.35
N HIS A 68 -6.51 -4.69 -12.64
CA HIS A 68 -6.02 -3.49 -13.30
C HIS A 68 -6.91 -2.25 -13.11
N VAL A 69 -8.16 -2.44 -12.67
CA VAL A 69 -9.19 -1.40 -12.68
C VAL A 69 -9.82 -1.12 -11.31
N GLY A 70 -9.48 -1.87 -10.26
CA GLY A 70 -10.01 -1.67 -8.91
C GLY A 70 -11.24 -2.51 -8.55
N LYS A 71 -11.53 -3.58 -9.31
CA LYS A 71 -12.61 -4.56 -9.01
C LYS A 71 -12.10 -5.87 -8.41
N GLY A 72 -10.79 -5.97 -8.20
CA GLY A 72 -10.12 -7.09 -7.57
C GLY A 72 -9.36 -6.65 -6.33
N VAL A 73 -9.41 -7.47 -5.28
CA VAL A 73 -8.60 -7.29 -4.07
C VAL A 73 -7.94 -8.62 -3.71
N ILE A 74 -6.63 -8.59 -3.51
CA ILE A 74 -5.88 -9.72 -2.96
C ILE A 74 -5.92 -9.58 -1.44
N VAL A 75 -6.49 -10.56 -0.76
CA VAL A 75 -6.47 -10.69 0.69
C VAL A 75 -5.39 -11.70 1.06
N SER A 76 -4.50 -11.30 1.95
CA SER A 76 -3.38 -12.13 2.38
C SER A 76 -3.26 -12.16 3.90
N TRP A 77 -2.89 -13.31 4.45
CA TRP A 77 -2.71 -13.50 5.88
C TRP A 77 -1.77 -14.67 6.16
N VAL A 78 -1.35 -14.80 7.43
CA VAL A 78 -0.51 -15.91 7.90
C VAL A 78 -1.22 -16.67 9.02
N THR A 79 -1.18 -17.98 8.97
CA THR A 79 -1.54 -18.89 10.07
C THR A 79 -0.26 -19.55 10.60
N ALA A 80 -0.13 -19.68 11.92
CA ALA A 80 1.12 -20.06 12.57
C ALA A 80 1.19 -21.55 12.94
N ASP A 81 0.06 -22.14 13.31
CA ASP A 81 0.02 -23.47 13.92
C ASP A 81 -0.15 -24.57 12.86
N GLU A 82 -1.05 -24.36 11.89
CA GLU A 82 -1.31 -25.29 10.77
C GLU A 82 -1.81 -24.54 9.53
N SER A 83 -1.86 -25.23 8.38
CA SER A 83 -2.24 -24.63 7.10
C SER A 83 -3.59 -23.91 7.17
N GLY A 84 -4.60 -24.47 7.84
CA GLY A 84 -5.93 -23.87 7.89
C GLY A 84 -6.60 -23.76 6.51
N SER A 85 -7.66 -22.94 6.43
CA SER A 85 -8.44 -22.72 5.21
C SER A 85 -7.93 -21.53 4.40
N ASP A 86 -7.86 -21.70 3.08
CA ASP A 86 -7.59 -20.67 2.07
C ASP A 86 -8.83 -19.82 1.70
N THR A 87 -9.98 -20.10 2.32
CA THR A 87 -11.26 -19.50 1.98
C THR A 87 -11.40 -18.10 2.57
N VAL A 88 -11.82 -17.15 1.74
CA VAL A 88 -12.30 -15.84 2.19
C VAL A 88 -13.80 -15.76 2.00
N ILE A 89 -14.53 -15.50 3.08
CA ILE A 89 -15.97 -15.22 3.04
C ILE A 89 -16.16 -13.70 2.99
N TYR A 90 -16.89 -13.18 2.01
CA TYR A 90 -17.05 -11.73 1.83
C TYR A 90 -18.47 -11.34 1.41
N TRP A 91 -18.87 -10.11 1.75
CA TRP A 91 -20.17 -9.53 1.37
C TRP A 91 -20.09 -8.00 1.36
N SER A 92 -20.89 -7.34 0.51
CA SER A 92 -21.04 -5.89 0.58
C SER A 92 -21.92 -5.49 1.76
N GLU A 93 -21.73 -4.28 2.28
CA GLU A 93 -22.43 -3.78 3.48
C GLU A 93 -23.96 -3.90 3.40
N ASN A 94 -24.55 -3.79 2.20
CA ASN A 94 -25.99 -3.89 1.98
C ASN A 94 -26.47 -5.26 1.47
N SER A 95 -25.57 -6.25 1.37
CA SER A 95 -25.92 -7.60 0.90
C SER A 95 -26.17 -8.55 2.08
N ILE A 96 -27.29 -9.28 2.00
CA ILE A 96 -27.57 -10.41 2.89
C ILE A 96 -26.83 -11.69 2.46
N GLN A 97 -26.34 -11.74 1.21
CA GLN A 97 -25.67 -12.90 0.66
C GLN A 97 -24.15 -12.80 0.87
N LYS A 98 -23.59 -13.83 1.48
CA LYS A 98 -22.14 -14.02 1.61
C LYS A 98 -21.62 -14.85 0.45
N LYS A 99 -20.57 -14.36 -0.19
CA LYS A 99 -19.83 -15.02 -1.25
C LYS A 99 -18.55 -15.62 -0.68
N GLN A 100 -17.97 -16.57 -1.40
CA GLN A 100 -16.70 -17.21 -1.04
C GLN A 100 -15.72 -17.07 -2.19
N ALA A 101 -14.44 -16.95 -1.85
CA ALA A 101 -13.33 -16.99 -2.78
C ALA A 101 -12.26 -17.93 -2.22
N GLU A 102 -11.70 -18.78 -3.08
CA GLU A 102 -10.66 -19.75 -2.71
C GLU A 102 -9.29 -19.21 -3.08
N GLY A 103 -8.40 -19.21 -2.09
CA GLY A 103 -7.01 -18.81 -2.23
C GLY A 103 -6.06 -19.97 -2.46
N LYS A 104 -4.78 -19.71 -2.19
CA LYS A 104 -3.70 -20.69 -2.16
C LYS A 104 -2.77 -20.40 -1.00
N THR A 105 -2.29 -21.46 -0.37
CA THR A 105 -1.27 -21.41 0.69
C THR A 105 0.14 -21.63 0.12
N TYR A 106 1.10 -20.91 0.69
CA TYR A 106 2.52 -21.00 0.39
C TYR A 106 3.34 -21.01 1.68
N THR A 107 4.55 -21.56 1.61
CA THR A 107 5.55 -21.50 2.68
C THR A 107 6.92 -21.24 2.08
N TYR A 108 7.83 -20.66 2.85
CA TYR A 108 9.23 -20.50 2.44
C TYR A 108 10.18 -20.77 3.60
N LYS A 109 11.45 -21.00 3.25
CA LYS A 109 12.56 -21.13 4.21
C LYS A 109 13.65 -20.12 3.87
N PHE A 110 14.26 -19.54 4.90
CA PHE A 110 15.38 -18.63 4.77
C PHE A 110 16.39 -18.93 5.87
N TYR A 111 17.57 -19.45 5.52
CA TYR A 111 18.53 -19.99 6.48
C TYR A 111 17.89 -21.03 7.42
N ASN A 112 17.91 -20.81 8.74
CA ASN A 112 17.27 -21.66 9.75
C ASN A 112 15.82 -21.26 10.07
N TYR A 113 15.28 -20.22 9.42
CA TYR A 113 13.91 -19.78 9.57
C TYR A 113 12.99 -20.51 8.60
N THR A 114 11.82 -20.93 9.09
CA THR A 114 10.70 -21.43 8.29
C THR A 114 9.50 -20.51 8.54
N SER A 115 8.84 -20.07 7.47
CA SER A 115 7.65 -19.23 7.59
C SER A 115 6.48 -19.99 8.20
N GLY A 116 5.48 -19.25 8.69
CA GLY A 116 4.13 -19.81 8.82
C GLY A 116 3.51 -20.13 7.45
N TYR A 117 2.22 -20.45 7.47
CA TYR A 117 1.46 -20.72 6.25
C TYR A 117 0.89 -19.41 5.72
N ILE A 118 1.31 -19.04 4.51
CA ILE A 118 1.01 -17.74 3.90
C ILE A 118 -0.09 -17.93 2.88
N HIS A 119 -1.21 -17.26 3.08
CA HIS A 119 -2.39 -17.36 2.24
C HIS A 119 -2.49 -16.17 1.30
N HIS A 120 -2.87 -16.44 0.06
CA HIS A 120 -3.25 -15.41 -0.90
C HIS A 120 -4.57 -15.79 -1.58
N CYS A 121 -5.60 -14.97 -1.39
CA CYS A 121 -6.91 -15.16 -2.01
C CYS A 121 -7.29 -13.91 -2.81
N ILE A 122 -7.68 -14.09 -4.07
CA ILE A 122 -8.09 -12.98 -4.93
C ILE A 122 -9.62 -12.94 -4.99
N ILE A 123 -10.20 -11.89 -4.42
CA ILE A 123 -11.62 -11.57 -4.60
C ILE A 123 -11.75 -10.78 -5.91
N ARG A 124 -12.69 -11.19 -6.76
CA ARG A 124 -12.90 -10.61 -8.10
C ARG A 124 -14.33 -10.11 -8.27
N ASN A 125 -14.55 -9.34 -9.33
CA ASN A 125 -15.87 -8.86 -9.74
C ASN A 125 -16.59 -8.06 -8.64
N LEU A 126 -15.84 -7.27 -7.87
CA LEU A 126 -16.38 -6.36 -6.87
C LEU A 126 -17.04 -5.15 -7.55
N GLU A 127 -18.01 -4.55 -6.87
CA GLU A 127 -18.60 -3.28 -7.27
C GLU A 127 -17.67 -2.12 -6.89
N PHE A 128 -17.69 -1.05 -7.66
CA PHE A 128 -16.93 0.17 -7.36
C PHE A 128 -17.58 0.96 -6.23
N ASN A 129 -16.77 1.70 -5.48
CA ASN A 129 -17.23 2.58 -4.39
C ASN A 129 -18.13 1.87 -3.38
N THR A 130 -17.83 0.61 -3.08
CA THR A 130 -18.65 -0.25 -2.23
C THR A 130 -17.80 -0.77 -1.07
N LYS A 131 -18.35 -0.67 0.14
CA LYS A 131 -17.75 -1.25 1.33
C LYS A 131 -18.05 -2.75 1.38
N TYR A 132 -16.98 -3.53 1.55
CA TYR A 132 -17.02 -4.97 1.70
C TYR A 132 -16.50 -5.38 3.08
N TYR A 133 -17.21 -6.30 3.71
CA TYR A 133 -16.73 -7.05 4.85
C TYR A 133 -16.14 -8.37 4.34
N TYR A 134 -15.08 -8.84 5.00
CA TYR A 134 -14.51 -10.14 4.71
C TYR A 134 -14.01 -10.83 5.98
N VAL A 135 -14.01 -12.16 5.94
CA VAL A 135 -13.59 -13.05 7.03
C VAL A 135 -12.53 -14.02 6.52
N VAL A 136 -11.48 -14.19 7.33
CA VAL A 136 -10.40 -15.16 7.16
C VAL A 136 -10.34 -16.09 8.38
N GLY A 137 -9.63 -17.22 8.27
CA GLY A 137 -9.50 -18.21 9.35
C GLY A 137 -10.73 -19.11 9.49
N VAL A 138 -11.43 -19.36 8.38
CA VAL A 138 -12.61 -20.25 8.34
C VAL A 138 -12.22 -21.64 8.84
N GLY A 139 -13.03 -22.22 9.72
CA GLY A 139 -12.78 -23.53 10.33
C GLY A 139 -12.06 -23.51 11.68
N HIS A 140 -11.41 -22.40 12.04
CA HIS A 140 -10.77 -22.19 13.35
C HIS A 140 -11.18 -20.84 13.95
N THR A 141 -10.21 -20.05 14.43
CA THR A 141 -10.46 -18.70 14.91
C THR A 141 -10.63 -17.74 13.73
N THR A 142 -11.85 -17.24 13.56
CA THR A 142 -12.16 -16.29 12.48
C THR A 142 -11.82 -14.86 12.86
N ARG A 143 -11.43 -14.05 11.86
CA ARG A 143 -11.26 -12.60 12.02
C ARG A 143 -11.97 -11.86 10.90
N GLN A 144 -12.72 -10.82 11.27
CA GLN A 144 -13.47 -10.00 10.34
C GLN A 144 -12.79 -8.63 10.17
N PHE A 145 -12.75 -8.18 8.92
CA PHE A 145 -12.22 -6.88 8.52
C PHE A 145 -13.13 -6.27 7.46
N TRP A 146 -12.79 -5.07 7.00
CA TRP A 146 -13.51 -4.40 5.92
C TRP A 146 -12.56 -3.54 5.08
N PHE A 147 -12.97 -3.29 3.84
CA PHE A 147 -12.34 -2.33 2.93
C PHE A 147 -13.41 -1.69 2.05
N THR A 148 -13.06 -0.59 1.38
CA THR A 148 -13.91 0.05 0.37
C THR A 148 -13.19 0.00 -0.97
N THR A 149 -13.86 -0.50 -2.00
CA THR A 149 -13.32 -0.47 -3.37
C THR A 149 -13.24 0.96 -3.88
N PRO A 150 -12.26 1.27 -4.76
CA PRO A 150 -12.18 2.60 -5.34
C PRO A 150 -13.41 2.90 -6.21
N PRO A 151 -13.68 4.19 -6.49
CA PRO A 151 -14.61 4.56 -7.56
C PRO A 151 -14.13 4.02 -8.93
N ALA A 152 -15.04 3.96 -9.90
CA ALA A 152 -14.69 3.60 -11.26
C ALA A 152 -13.64 4.57 -11.83
N VAL A 153 -12.70 4.06 -12.62
CA VAL A 153 -11.64 4.86 -13.24
C VAL A 153 -12.25 5.92 -14.17
N GLY A 154 -11.79 7.16 -14.04
CA GLY A 154 -12.20 8.28 -14.88
C GLY A 154 -11.23 9.46 -14.75
N PRO A 155 -11.25 10.40 -15.72
CA PRO A 155 -10.30 11.52 -15.77
C PRO A 155 -10.42 12.48 -14.57
N ASP A 156 -11.62 12.64 -14.04
CA ASP A 156 -11.93 13.63 -12.99
C ASP A 156 -12.30 12.98 -11.66
N VAL A 157 -11.83 11.75 -11.42
CA VAL A 157 -12.19 10.97 -10.23
C VAL A 157 -11.20 11.26 -9.10
N PRO A 158 -11.63 11.87 -7.99
CA PRO A 158 -10.73 12.19 -6.89
C PRO A 158 -10.32 10.95 -6.10
N TYR A 159 -9.07 10.90 -5.68
CA TYR A 159 -8.56 9.88 -4.76
C TYR A 159 -7.42 10.45 -3.91
N THR A 160 -7.23 9.90 -2.71
CA THR A 160 -6.14 10.32 -1.82
C THR A 160 -5.17 9.16 -1.64
N PHE A 161 -3.90 9.36 -2.01
CA PHE A 161 -2.84 8.38 -1.82
C PHE A 161 -1.92 8.83 -0.67
N GLY A 162 -1.72 7.95 0.31
CA GLY A 162 -0.66 8.13 1.29
C GLY A 162 0.69 7.74 0.67
N LEU A 163 1.68 8.63 0.80
CA LEU A 163 3.07 8.35 0.42
C LEU A 163 3.89 8.18 1.69
N ILE A 164 4.54 7.03 1.84
CA ILE A 164 5.39 6.72 2.98
C ILE A 164 6.82 6.58 2.45
N GLU A 165 7.71 7.43 2.95
CA GLU A 165 9.15 7.35 2.67
C GLU A 165 9.83 6.52 3.77
N LEU A 166 10.61 5.52 3.37
CA LEU A 166 11.35 4.61 4.25
C LEU A 166 12.78 5.12 4.47
#